data_AF-A0A7W1ESD3-F1
#
_entry.id   AF-A0A7W1ESD3-F1
#
_cell.length_a   1.000
_cell.length_b   1.000
_cell.length_c   1.000
_cell.angle_alpha   90.00
_cell.angle_beta   90.00
_cell.angle_gamma   90.00
#
_symmetry.space_group_name_H-M   'P 1'
#
loop_
_entity.id
_entity.type
_entity.pdbx_description
1 polymer ?
#
loop_
_entity_poly.entity_id
_entity_poly.type
_entity_poly.pdbx_seq_one_letter_code
_entity_poly.pdbx_strand_id
1 'polypeptide(L)'
;MKKLQFKNHREVNAGNYKKLSKTHLDQMAISATLGFGEEYTTAEHFLEQSGDGDINDGAVELWDIVDTSAPEKVIYECWVYLADTANVFFAGTTNDTLAAMCQWSFDDHTSDGSNEELCAALQEAFDDKE
;
A
#
# COMPACT_ATOMS: atom_id res chain seq x y z
N MET A 1 22.11 2.27 -4.62
CA MET A 1 20.70 1.85 -4.55
C MET A 1 20.29 1.88 -3.08
N LYS A 2 19.16 2.50 -2.74
CA LYS A 2 18.66 2.49 -1.36
C LYS A 2 18.17 1.09 -1.05
N LYS A 3 18.61 0.52 0.07
CA LYS A 3 18.09 -0.77 0.53
C LYS A 3 16.88 -0.51 1.41
N LEU A 4 15.71 -0.98 0.97
CA LEU A 4 14.44 -0.78 1.66
C LEU A 4 14.15 -1.91 2.65
N GLN A 5 13.25 -1.65 3.58
CA GLN A 5 12.74 -2.65 4.51
C GLN A 5 11.28 -2.36 4.87
N PHE A 6 10.44 -3.40 4.85
CA PHE A 6 9.06 -3.37 5.35
C PHE A 6 9.07 -3.51 6.89
N LYS A 7 8.32 -2.64 7.59
CA LYS A 7 8.21 -2.60 9.05
C LYS A 7 6.80 -2.25 9.50
N ASN A 8 6.56 -2.39 10.80
CA ASN A 8 5.32 -1.95 11.47
C ASN A 8 4.06 -2.45 10.77
N HIS A 9 4.02 -3.75 10.47
CA HIS A 9 2.84 -4.41 9.93
C HIS A 9 1.59 -4.12 10.77
N ARG A 10 0.53 -3.69 10.11
CA ARG A 10 -0.79 -3.48 10.71
C ARG A 10 -1.85 -4.08 9.81
N GLU A 11 -2.62 -5.03 10.33
CA GLU A 11 -3.88 -5.42 9.71
C GLU A 11 -4.93 -4.33 9.97
N VAL A 12 -5.57 -3.85 8.90
CA VAL A 12 -6.64 -2.85 8.92
C VAL A 12 -7.94 -3.51 8.45
N ASN A 13 -8.99 -3.36 9.26
CA ASN A 13 -10.29 -3.97 9.03
C ASN A 13 -11.42 -3.07 9.58
N ALA A 14 -12.67 -3.50 9.43
CA ALA A 14 -13.86 -2.75 9.88
C ALA A 14 -13.80 -2.31 11.36
N GLY A 15 -13.11 -3.07 12.22
CA GLY A 15 -13.01 -2.79 13.65
C GLY A 15 -12.01 -1.69 14.04
N ASN A 16 -11.07 -1.34 13.15
CA ASN A 16 -9.97 -0.42 13.51
C ASN A 16 -9.73 0.73 12.52
N TYR A 17 -10.19 0.66 11.26
CA TYR A 17 -9.82 1.65 10.23
C TYR A 17 -10.19 3.09 10.61
N LYS A 18 -11.33 3.31 11.30
CA LYS A 18 -11.76 4.65 11.75
C LYS A 18 -10.82 5.33 12.74
N LYS A 19 -9.85 4.60 13.31
CA LYS A 19 -8.83 5.16 14.23
C LYS A 19 -7.59 5.67 13.49
N LEU A 20 -7.49 5.39 12.19
CA LEU A 20 -6.38 5.82 11.37
C LEU A 20 -6.39 7.34 11.18
N SER A 21 -5.26 7.86 10.73
CA SER A 21 -5.15 9.27 10.35
C SER A 21 -6.04 9.58 9.14
N LYS A 22 -6.40 10.86 8.97
CA LYS A 22 -7.12 11.28 7.75
C LYS A 22 -6.35 10.88 6.48
N THR A 23 -5.03 11.05 6.48
CA THR A 23 -4.18 10.68 5.33
C THR A 23 -4.29 9.21 4.99
N HIS A 24 -4.28 8.31 5.97
CA HIS A 24 -4.45 6.88 5.74
C HIS A 24 -5.83 6.56 5.18
N LEU A 25 -6.89 7.19 5.69
CA LEU A 25 -8.24 7.02 5.14
C LEU A 25 -8.33 7.51 3.68
N ASP A 26 -7.65 8.61 3.36
CA ASP A 26 -7.58 9.13 1.99
C ASP A 26 -6.78 8.16 1.08
N GLN A 27 -5.66 7.59 1.55
CA GLN A 27 -4.91 6.57 0.82
C GLN A 27 -5.75 5.31 0.56
N MET A 28 -6.48 4.81 1.57
CA MET A 28 -7.40 3.68 1.40
C MET A 28 -8.44 3.97 0.31
N ALA A 29 -9.01 5.17 0.30
CA ALA A 29 -9.96 5.59 -0.73
C ALA A 29 -9.34 5.61 -2.14
N ILE A 30 -8.09 6.08 -2.26
CA ILE A 30 -7.34 6.06 -3.53
C ILE A 30 -7.05 4.62 -3.96
N SER A 31 -6.60 3.75 -3.05
CA SER A 31 -6.39 2.33 -3.32
C SER A 31 -7.67 1.62 -3.77
N ALA A 32 -8.82 1.98 -3.20
CA ALA A 32 -10.11 1.47 -3.68
C ALA A 32 -10.34 1.82 -5.15
N THR A 33 -10.10 3.09 -5.51
CA THR A 33 -10.26 3.58 -6.88
C THR A 33 -9.29 2.89 -7.85
N LEU A 34 -8.01 2.80 -7.48
CA LEU A 34 -6.97 2.20 -8.31
C LEU A 34 -7.15 0.68 -8.48
N GLY A 35 -7.54 -0.01 -7.41
CA GLY A 35 -7.64 -1.48 -7.40
C GLY A 35 -8.96 -2.02 -7.95
N PHE A 36 -10.06 -1.30 -7.75
CA PHE A 36 -11.41 -1.84 -8.02
C PHE A 36 -12.23 -1.01 -9.01
N GLY A 37 -11.89 0.26 -9.26
CA GLY A 37 -12.59 1.12 -10.22
C GLY A 37 -13.02 2.49 -9.66
N GLU A 38 -13.31 3.43 -10.57
CA GLU A 38 -13.63 4.85 -10.25
C GLU A 38 -14.88 5.04 -9.38
N GLU A 39 -15.77 4.05 -9.31
CA GLU A 39 -16.93 4.05 -8.43
C GLU A 39 -16.56 3.86 -6.95
N TYR A 40 -15.41 3.25 -6.66
CA TYR A 40 -14.96 2.93 -5.31
C TYR A 40 -14.05 4.03 -4.76
N THR A 41 -14.64 4.96 -4.02
CA THR A 41 -13.98 6.23 -3.61
C THR A 41 -13.84 6.44 -2.09
N THR A 42 -13.96 5.38 -1.29
CA THR A 42 -13.94 5.48 0.18
C THR A 42 -13.11 4.37 0.82
N ALA A 43 -12.67 4.58 2.06
CA ALA A 43 -11.99 3.54 2.84
C ALA A 43 -12.92 2.33 3.10
N GLU A 44 -14.21 2.57 3.29
CA GLU A 44 -15.24 1.54 3.38
C GLU A 44 -15.28 0.67 2.11
N HIS A 45 -15.29 1.30 0.93
CA HIS A 45 -15.25 0.57 -0.33
C HIS A 45 -13.99 -0.29 -0.45
N PHE A 46 -12.84 0.21 0.01
CA PHE A 46 -11.59 -0.56 -0.04
C PHE A 46 -11.69 -1.87 0.73
N LEU A 47 -12.21 -1.79 1.97
CA LEU A 47 -12.40 -2.95 2.83
C LEU A 47 -13.51 -3.86 2.31
N GLU A 48 -14.65 -3.31 1.91
CA GLU A 48 -15.77 -4.07 1.34
C GLU A 48 -15.34 -4.89 0.11
N GLN A 49 -14.62 -4.29 -0.82
CA GLN A 49 -14.12 -5.00 -2.01
C GLN A 49 -13.04 -6.03 -1.67
N SER A 50 -12.21 -5.75 -0.68
CA SER A 50 -11.25 -6.73 -0.16
C SER A 50 -11.91 -7.89 0.60
N GLY A 51 -13.18 -7.73 0.99
CA GLY A 51 -14.01 -8.71 1.69
C GLY A 51 -15.16 -9.28 0.85
N ASP A 52 -15.02 -9.31 -0.48
CA ASP A 52 -16.03 -9.88 -1.40
C ASP A 52 -17.45 -9.27 -1.22
N GLY A 53 -17.50 -7.97 -0.95
CA GLY A 53 -18.75 -7.23 -0.76
C GLY A 53 -19.24 -7.14 0.68
N ASP A 54 -18.53 -7.70 1.66
CA ASP A 54 -18.79 -7.47 3.09
C ASP A 54 -17.58 -6.82 3.76
N ILE A 55 -17.77 -5.59 4.25
CA ILE A 55 -16.73 -4.85 4.97
C ILE A 55 -16.21 -5.59 6.21
N ASN A 56 -17.01 -6.46 6.84
CA ASN A 56 -16.59 -7.19 8.03
C ASN A 56 -15.64 -8.35 7.72
N ASP A 57 -15.68 -8.86 6.49
CA ASP A 57 -14.75 -9.87 5.98
C ASP A 57 -13.51 -9.22 5.34
N GLY A 58 -13.59 -7.91 5.08
CA GLY A 58 -12.51 -7.10 4.52
C GLY A 58 -11.34 -6.87 5.48
N ALA A 59 -10.15 -7.26 5.05
CA ALA A 59 -8.89 -6.91 5.69
C ALA A 59 -7.84 -6.53 4.64
N VAL A 60 -7.02 -5.53 4.99
CA VAL A 60 -5.86 -5.09 4.21
C VAL A 60 -4.68 -4.90 5.14
N GLU A 61 -3.46 -5.00 4.64
CA GLU A 61 -2.25 -4.80 5.42
C GLU A 61 -1.66 -3.41 5.13
N LEU A 62 -1.23 -2.71 6.17
CA LEU A 62 -0.48 -1.47 6.07
C LEU A 62 0.93 -1.68 6.61
N TRP A 63 1.91 -1.46 5.73
CA TRP A 63 3.34 -1.54 6.02
C TRP A 63 4.02 -0.18 5.92
N ASP A 64 4.88 0.13 6.88
CA ASP A 64 5.83 1.23 6.75
C ASP A 64 7.05 0.74 5.96
N ILE A 65 7.50 1.51 4.99
CA ILE A 65 8.75 1.23 4.27
C ILE A 65 9.79 2.26 4.68
N VAL A 66 10.94 1.79 5.11
CA VAL A 66 12.08 2.60 5.57
C VAL A 66 13.31 2.36 4.72
N ASP A 67 14.21 3.33 4.68
CA ASP A 67 15.58 3.10 4.22
C ASP A 67 16.37 2.44 5.35
N THR A 68 17.06 1.32 5.07
CA THR A 68 17.86 0.61 6.09
C THR A 68 18.98 1.45 6.69
N SER A 69 19.44 2.51 5.99
CA SER A 69 20.42 3.46 6.50
C SER A 69 19.82 4.53 7.43
N ALA A 70 18.50 4.70 7.43
CA ALA A 70 17.74 5.64 8.28
C ALA A 70 16.41 4.99 8.74
N PRO A 71 16.48 3.90 9.53
CA PRO A 71 15.33 3.05 9.85
C PRO A 71 14.25 3.72 10.73
N GLU A 72 14.56 4.87 11.31
CA GLU A 72 13.64 5.69 12.10
C GLU A 72 12.70 6.55 11.24
N LYS A 73 12.98 6.67 9.93
CA LYS A 73 12.21 7.50 9.01
C LYS A 73 11.44 6.63 8.02
N VAL A 74 10.12 6.66 8.14
CA VAL A 74 9.21 6.11 7.12
C VAL A 74 9.28 6.99 5.88
N ILE A 75 9.54 6.36 4.73
CA ILE A 75 9.64 7.03 3.43
C ILE A 75 8.45 6.70 2.54
N TYR A 76 7.90 5.48 2.66
CA TYR A 76 6.69 5.08 1.96
C TYR A 76 5.75 4.32 2.88
N GLU A 77 4.48 4.28 2.50
CA GLU A 77 3.44 3.47 3.12
C GLU A 77 2.87 2.55 2.03
N CYS A 78 2.82 1.25 2.30
CA CYS A 78 2.36 0.23 1.36
C CYS A 78 1.09 -0.43 1.88
N TRP A 79 0.04 -0.39 1.07
CA TRP A 79 -1.24 -1.04 1.33
C TRP A 79 -1.31 -2.34 0.52
N VAL A 80 -1.27 -3.50 1.19
CA VAL A 80 -1.39 -4.82 0.56
C VAL A 80 -2.80 -5.34 0.74
N TYR A 81 -3.41 -5.84 -0.32
CA TYR A 81 -4.80 -6.32 -0.37
C TYR A 81 -4.93 -7.48 -1.37
N LEU A 82 -6.02 -8.25 -1.26
CA LEU A 82 -6.25 -9.48 -2.04
C LEU A 82 -5.08 -10.49 -1.98
N ALA A 83 -4.31 -10.46 -0.88
CA ALA A 83 -3.07 -11.20 -0.65
C ALA A 83 -1.87 -10.83 -1.55
N ASP A 84 -2.07 -10.40 -2.80
CA ASP A 84 -0.98 -10.27 -3.78
C ASP A 84 -0.95 -8.95 -4.56
N THR A 85 -1.76 -7.98 -4.15
CA THR A 85 -1.88 -6.66 -4.79
C THR A 85 -1.48 -5.56 -3.81
N ALA A 86 -0.82 -4.50 -4.27
CA ALA A 86 -0.50 -3.35 -3.41
C ALA A 86 -0.41 -2.01 -4.12
N ASN A 87 -0.62 -0.92 -3.37
CA ASN A 87 -0.26 0.44 -3.79
C ASN A 87 0.72 1.06 -2.78
N VAL A 88 1.65 1.88 -3.28
CA VAL A 88 2.70 2.50 -2.47
C VAL A 88 2.61 4.02 -2.56
N PHE A 89 2.52 4.68 -1.41
CA PHE A 89 2.42 6.13 -1.28
C PHE A 89 3.67 6.71 -0.63
N PHE A 90 3.98 7.98 -0.93
CA PHE A 90 4.92 8.73 -0.11
C PHE A 90 4.34 8.90 1.30
N ALA A 91 5.13 8.52 2.32
CA ALA A 91 4.65 8.42 3.70
C ALA A 91 4.05 9.74 4.21
N GLY A 92 2.88 9.65 4.84
CA GLY A 92 2.17 10.81 5.40
C GLY A 92 1.55 11.73 4.35
N THR A 93 1.43 11.28 3.09
CA THR A 93 0.79 12.02 1.99
C THR A 93 -0.18 11.14 1.22
N THR A 94 -0.97 11.73 0.32
CA THR A 94 -1.81 11.00 -0.65
C THR A 94 -1.14 10.86 -2.01
N ASN A 95 0.14 11.19 -2.12
CA ASN A 95 0.86 11.10 -3.39
C ASN A 95 1.24 9.64 -3.62
N ASP A 96 0.58 9.03 -4.60
CA ASP A 96 0.94 7.71 -5.13
C ASP A 96 2.35 7.78 -5.72
N THR A 97 3.18 6.77 -5.43
CA THR A 97 4.49 6.66 -6.05
C THR A 97 4.39 6.19 -7.49
N LEU A 98 3.29 5.53 -7.89
CA LEU A 98 3.13 4.77 -9.14
C LEU A 98 4.01 3.52 -9.21
N ALA A 99 4.51 3.04 -8.07
CA ALA A 99 4.99 1.67 -7.90
C ALA A 99 3.87 0.87 -7.21
N ALA A 100 3.41 -0.20 -7.86
CA ALA A 100 2.31 -1.02 -7.36
C ALA A 100 2.66 -2.49 -7.50
N MET A 101 1.98 -3.36 -6.75
CA MET A 101 2.17 -4.80 -6.81
C MET A 101 0.94 -5.47 -7.41
N CYS A 102 1.15 -6.46 -8.27
CA CYS A 102 0.11 -7.37 -8.75
C CYS A 102 0.72 -8.77 -8.88
N GLN A 103 0.01 -9.81 -8.41
CA GLN A 103 0.49 -11.19 -8.45
C GLN A 103 1.90 -11.36 -7.86
N TRP A 104 2.16 -10.70 -6.72
CA TRP A 104 3.43 -10.74 -5.98
C TRP A 104 4.64 -10.06 -6.66
N SER A 105 4.41 -9.28 -7.71
CA SER A 105 5.44 -8.53 -8.43
C SER A 105 5.19 -7.02 -8.36
N PHE A 106 6.20 -6.25 -7.95
CA PHE A 106 6.15 -4.78 -8.05
C PHE A 106 6.49 -4.31 -9.47
N ASP A 107 5.63 -3.49 -10.05
CA ASP A 107 5.74 -2.93 -11.40
C ASP A 107 5.66 -1.40 -11.39
N ASP A 108 6.31 -0.80 -12.39
CA ASP A 108 6.31 0.65 -12.63
C ASP A 108 5.09 1.06 -13.48
N HIS A 109 4.21 1.88 -12.90
CA HIS A 109 3.03 2.42 -13.56
C HIS A 109 3.24 3.85 -14.10
N THR A 110 4.45 4.39 -14.03
CA THR A 110 4.81 5.64 -14.70
C THR A 110 4.88 5.42 -16.21
N SER A 111 4.59 6.48 -16.98
CA SER A 111 4.70 6.41 -18.44
C SER A 111 6.15 6.49 -18.93
N ASP A 112 7.09 6.90 -18.08
CA ASP A 112 8.48 7.20 -18.44
C ASP A 112 9.51 6.22 -17.85
N GLY A 113 9.07 5.22 -17.08
CA GLY A 113 9.96 4.20 -16.49
C GLY A 113 10.78 4.73 -15.30
N SER A 114 10.35 5.84 -14.69
CA SER A 114 11.14 6.52 -13.66
C SER A 114 11.17 5.79 -12.30
N ASN A 115 10.34 4.75 -12.12
CA ASN A 115 10.30 3.95 -10.90
C ASN A 115 10.90 2.54 -11.03
N GLU A 116 11.51 2.15 -12.14
CA GLU A 116 12.13 0.81 -12.29
C GLU A 116 13.05 0.46 -11.10
N GLU A 117 13.92 1.40 -10.67
CA GLU A 117 14.81 1.19 -9.52
C GLU A 117 14.05 1.05 -8.19
N LEU A 118 12.94 1.78 -8.03
CA LEU A 118 12.10 1.71 -6.84
C LEU A 118 11.38 0.36 -6.77
N CYS A 119 10.78 -0.10 -7.87
CA CYS A 119 10.07 -1.37 -7.94
C CYS A 119 11.01 -2.55 -7.63
N ALA A 120 12.23 -2.54 -8.19
CA ALA A 120 13.23 -3.55 -7.86
C ALA A 120 13.61 -3.55 -6.37
N ALA A 121 13.79 -2.37 -5.76
CA ALA A 121 14.11 -2.25 -4.34
C ALA A 121 12.93 -2.65 -3.42
N LEU A 122 11.69 -2.37 -3.85
CA LEU A 122 10.48 -2.82 -3.16
C LEU A 122 10.33 -4.33 -3.23
N GLN A 123 10.57 -4.94 -4.39
CA GLN A 123 10.52 -6.38 -4.57
C GLN A 123 11.51 -7.10 -3.65
N GLU A 124 12.80 -6.69 -3.68
CA GLU A 124 13.82 -7.26 -2.79
C GLU A 124 13.42 -7.15 -1.32
N ALA A 125 12.89 -6.00 -0.90
CA ALA A 125 12.46 -5.79 0.48
C ALA A 125 11.18 -6.54 0.87
N PHE A 126 10.29 -6.81 -0.08
CA PHE A 126 9.03 -7.52 0.14
C PHE A 126 9.22 -9.04 0.19
N ASP A 127 10.16 -9.57 -0.59
CA ASP A 127 10.55 -10.99 -0.56
C ASP A 127 11.22 -11.35 0.78
N ASP A 128 11.95 -10.39 1.36
CA ASP A 128 12.64 -10.52 2.65
C ASP A 128 11.79 -10.10 3.87
N LYS A 129 10.49 -9.76 3.70
CA LYS A 129 9.66 -9.30 4.82
C LYS A 129 9.35 -10.44 5.79
N GLU A 130 9.66 -10.23 7.08
CA GLU A 130 9.34 -11.14 8.19
C GLU A 130 7.99 -10.81 8.84
#